data_AF-A0A6H5KPF7-F1
#
_entry.id   AF-A0A6H5KPF7-F1
#
_cell.length_a   1.000
_cell.length_b   1.000
_cell.length_c   1.000
_cell.angle_alpha   90.00
_cell.angle_beta   90.00
_cell.angle_gamma   90.00
#
_symmetry.space_group_name_H-M   'P 1'
#
loop_
_entity.id
_entity.type
_entity.pdbx_description
1 polymer ?
#
loop_
_entity_poly.entity_id
_entity_poly.type
_entity_poly.pdbx_seq_one_letter_code
_entity_poly.pdbx_strand_id
1 'polypeptide(L)'
;MTAPVPPAGEDSVTGESTRRVTIGILALQGAFAEHSSVLSKLGADVREVRLPHEFEGLDGIVLPGGESTAMALIGERWGVFPRLKQWVSEGRPVWGTCAGMILLSDHALMQKKGGQSLVGGLNVEICRNYFGAQTSSFEVPLDTSALETGSVGKKDEVSANKNPYPAVFIRAPAVLEAGPGVDVLCKVRSRPCNQAITVMKAQLQEEEADHRDDDTRRAKRRRLAAFFVEPNPSTAAVSGEGGGAGSGASTGEKEAPEVIVAIRKGNIVGTAFHPELTNDSRWHEYFVRIVKEAVSAGAGGVRDAESTTKTPAGAAAAAEAEVAVA
;
A
#
# COMPACT_ATOMS: atom_id res chain seq x y z
N MET A 1 -67.39 21.28 -16.46
CA MET A 1 -66.50 21.75 -15.38
C MET A 1 -65.46 20.68 -15.15
N THR A 2 -64.35 20.75 -15.88
CA THR A 2 -63.24 19.80 -15.86
C THR A 2 -62.15 20.35 -14.93
N ALA A 3 -61.72 19.54 -13.97
CA ALA A 3 -60.69 19.91 -13.00
C ALA A 3 -59.31 20.11 -13.69
N PRO A 4 -58.44 21.00 -13.16
CA PRO A 4 -57.12 21.22 -13.73
C PRO A 4 -56.16 20.08 -13.38
N VAL A 5 -55.38 19.67 -14.37
CA VAL A 5 -54.25 18.73 -14.25
C VAL A 5 -53.09 19.44 -13.54
N PRO A 6 -52.43 18.85 -12.53
CA PRO A 6 -51.25 19.46 -11.91
C PRO A 6 -50.03 19.39 -12.83
N PRO A 7 -49.10 20.36 -12.78
CA PRO A 7 -47.90 20.33 -13.61
C PRO A 7 -46.98 19.17 -13.18
N ALA A 8 -46.43 18.46 -14.18
CA ALA A 8 -45.38 17.49 -13.99
C ALA A 8 -44.15 18.21 -13.39
N GLY A 9 -43.73 17.77 -12.20
CA GLY A 9 -42.47 18.20 -11.62
C GLY A 9 -41.31 17.65 -12.45
N GLU A 10 -40.60 18.54 -13.12
CA GLU A 10 -39.28 18.28 -13.69
C GLU A 10 -38.23 18.31 -12.57
N ASP A 11 -38.17 17.24 -11.76
CA ASP A 11 -36.98 16.97 -10.95
C ASP A 11 -36.02 16.13 -11.79
N SER A 12 -35.35 16.78 -12.75
CA SER A 12 -34.15 16.23 -13.38
C SER A 12 -32.96 16.44 -12.45
N VAL A 13 -32.96 15.75 -11.30
CA VAL A 13 -31.77 15.62 -10.48
C VAL A 13 -30.86 14.62 -11.20
N THR A 14 -29.74 15.13 -11.70
CA THR A 14 -28.60 14.33 -12.20
C THR A 14 -28.08 13.46 -11.06
N GLY A 15 -28.68 12.28 -10.90
CA GLY A 15 -28.23 11.26 -9.97
C GLY A 15 -26.97 10.61 -10.52
N GLU A 16 -25.81 11.14 -10.14
CA GLU A 16 -24.57 10.38 -10.19
C GLU A 16 -24.81 9.17 -9.29
N SER A 17 -25.04 8.01 -9.89
CA SER A 17 -25.29 6.76 -9.16
C SER A 17 -24.02 6.43 -8.38
N THR A 18 -23.95 6.86 -7.11
CA THR A 18 -22.83 6.57 -6.22
C THR A 18 -22.91 5.11 -5.81
N ARG A 19 -22.56 4.21 -6.73
CA ARG A 19 -22.45 2.78 -6.45
C ARG A 19 -21.54 2.62 -5.23
N ARG A 20 -22.05 1.94 -4.21
CA ARG A 20 -21.25 1.49 -3.07
C ARG A 20 -20.16 0.56 -3.60
N VAL A 21 -18.89 0.91 -3.35
CA VAL A 21 -17.75 0.06 -3.72
C VAL A 21 -17.58 -1.06 -2.71
N THR A 22 -17.16 -2.23 -3.19
CA THR A 22 -16.87 -3.40 -2.37
C THR A 22 -15.36 -3.53 -2.17
N ILE A 23 -14.87 -3.43 -0.93
CA ILE A 23 -13.44 -3.49 -0.63
C ILE A 23 -13.14 -4.70 0.24
N GLY A 24 -12.27 -5.58 -0.24
CA GLY A 24 -11.76 -6.71 0.53
C GLY A 24 -10.68 -6.29 1.52
N ILE A 25 -10.57 -6.97 2.65
CA ILE A 25 -9.41 -6.89 3.55
C ILE A 25 -8.81 -8.27 3.68
N LEU A 26 -7.52 -8.42 3.37
CA LEU A 26 -6.82 -9.70 3.55
C LEU A 26 -6.75 -10.04 5.05
N ALA A 27 -7.49 -11.07 5.46
CA ALA A 27 -7.71 -11.43 6.87
C ALA A 27 -7.02 -12.74 7.27
N LEU A 28 -5.79 -12.96 6.76
CA LEU A 28 -4.95 -14.11 7.12
C LEU A 28 -4.31 -13.94 8.50
N GLN A 29 -3.86 -12.72 8.80
CA GLN A 29 -3.28 -12.28 10.05
C GLN A 29 -3.21 -10.75 10.00
N GLY A 30 -3.28 -10.06 11.15
CA GLY A 30 -2.99 -8.63 11.23
C GLY A 30 -4.19 -7.77 11.66
N ALA A 31 -4.05 -6.46 11.50
CA ALA A 31 -5.01 -5.43 11.92
C ALA A 31 -6.15 -5.24 10.89
N PHE A 32 -6.81 -6.32 10.48
CA PHE A 32 -7.88 -6.24 9.48
C PHE A 32 -9.17 -5.60 10.03
N ALA A 33 -9.46 -5.77 11.32
CA ALA A 33 -10.70 -5.28 11.93
C ALA A 33 -10.76 -3.74 11.98
N GLU A 34 -9.63 -3.10 12.27
CA GLU A 34 -9.50 -1.64 12.34
C GLU A 34 -9.70 -1.02 10.95
N HIS A 35 -9.05 -1.58 9.92
CA HIS A 35 -9.27 -1.20 8.52
C HIS A 35 -10.73 -1.35 8.11
N SER A 36 -11.36 -2.48 8.45
CA SER A 36 -12.78 -2.72 8.15
C SER A 36 -13.69 -1.68 8.78
N SER A 37 -13.41 -1.28 10.03
CA SER A 37 -14.19 -0.28 10.74
C SER A 37 -14.13 1.09 10.04
N VAL A 38 -12.92 1.53 9.65
CA VAL A 38 -12.74 2.84 8.99
C VAL A 38 -13.42 2.85 7.61
N LEU A 39 -13.20 1.82 6.78
CA LEU A 39 -13.78 1.76 5.43
C LEU A 39 -15.30 1.64 5.44
N SER A 40 -15.87 0.91 6.41
CA SER A 40 -17.33 0.83 6.58
C SER A 40 -17.93 2.19 6.94
N LYS A 41 -17.26 2.99 7.79
CA LYS A 41 -17.68 4.36 8.13
C LYS A 41 -17.62 5.30 6.93
N LEU A 42 -16.70 5.06 5.99
CA LEU A 42 -16.62 5.77 4.71
C LEU A 42 -17.64 5.28 3.66
N GLY A 43 -18.49 4.31 4.03
CA GLY A 43 -19.60 3.83 3.21
C GLY A 43 -19.26 2.74 2.20
N ALA A 44 -18.07 2.11 2.29
CA ALA A 44 -17.74 0.93 1.49
C ALA A 44 -18.44 -0.33 2.02
N ASP A 45 -18.76 -1.28 1.13
CA ASP A 45 -19.11 -2.66 1.50
C ASP A 45 -17.81 -3.42 1.78
N VAL A 46 -17.53 -3.77 3.03
CA VAL A 46 -16.25 -4.39 3.41
C VAL A 46 -16.41 -5.89 3.56
N ARG A 47 -15.50 -6.66 2.94
CA ARG A 47 -15.47 -8.13 3.06
C ARG A 47 -14.09 -8.60 3.51
N GLU A 48 -14.06 -9.55 4.42
CA GLU A 48 -12.81 -10.22 4.78
C GLU A 48 -12.46 -11.28 3.72
N VAL A 49 -11.17 -11.35 3.38
CA VAL A 49 -10.65 -12.27 2.35
C VAL A 49 -9.63 -13.20 2.99
N ARG A 50 -9.93 -14.49 2.97
CA ARG A 50 -9.13 -15.61 3.47
C ARG A 50 -8.90 -16.68 2.42
N LEU A 51 -9.72 -16.72 1.37
CA LEU A 51 -9.74 -17.74 0.33
C LEU A 51 -9.82 -17.11 -1.08
N PRO A 52 -9.36 -17.81 -2.13
CA PRO A 52 -9.31 -17.25 -3.49
C PRO A 52 -10.66 -16.81 -4.08
N HIS A 53 -11.74 -17.53 -3.80
CA HIS A 53 -13.08 -17.22 -4.34
C HIS A 53 -13.68 -15.95 -3.72
N GLU A 54 -13.20 -15.51 -2.54
CA GLU A 54 -13.70 -14.31 -1.86
C GLU A 54 -13.23 -13.01 -2.53
N PHE A 55 -12.38 -13.10 -3.56
CA PHE A 55 -12.04 -11.97 -4.43
C PHE A 55 -13.16 -11.61 -5.43
N GLU A 56 -14.15 -12.49 -5.59
CA GLU A 56 -15.26 -12.28 -6.52
C GLU A 56 -16.15 -11.12 -6.07
N GLY A 57 -16.43 -10.21 -7.02
CA GLY A 57 -17.25 -9.03 -6.76
C GLY A 57 -16.58 -7.91 -5.96
N LEU A 58 -15.29 -8.03 -5.62
CA LEU A 58 -14.53 -6.94 -5.01
C LEU A 58 -14.13 -5.89 -6.06
N ASP A 59 -14.14 -4.62 -5.67
CA ASP A 59 -13.66 -3.48 -6.46
C ASP A 59 -12.23 -3.07 -6.06
N GLY A 60 -11.82 -3.34 -4.82
CA GLY A 60 -10.51 -3.04 -4.25
C GLY A 60 -10.12 -4.03 -3.15
N ILE A 61 -8.84 -4.10 -2.79
CA ILE A 61 -8.39 -4.89 -1.63
C ILE A 61 -7.33 -4.18 -0.79
N VAL A 62 -7.41 -4.28 0.54
CA VAL A 62 -6.37 -3.84 1.48
C VAL A 62 -5.61 -5.02 2.04
N LEU A 63 -4.28 -4.94 2.06
CA LEU A 63 -3.38 -5.86 2.74
C LEU A 63 -2.92 -5.17 4.03
N PRO A 64 -3.42 -5.58 5.21
CA PRO A 64 -3.15 -4.86 6.45
C PRO A 64 -1.73 -5.12 6.98
N GLY A 65 -1.36 -4.35 8.01
CA GLY A 65 -0.17 -4.62 8.82
C GLY A 65 -0.30 -5.92 9.61
N GLY A 66 0.84 -6.51 9.99
CA GLY A 66 0.89 -7.83 10.61
C GLY A 66 2.29 -8.45 10.55
N GLU A 67 2.36 -9.77 10.42
CA GLU A 67 3.58 -10.55 10.25
C GLU A 67 3.63 -11.08 8.81
N SER A 68 4.42 -10.39 7.99
CA SER A 68 4.48 -10.64 6.54
C SER A 68 4.90 -12.06 6.18
N THR A 69 5.75 -12.72 7.00
CA THR A 69 6.18 -14.11 6.70
C THR A 69 5.07 -15.12 6.94
N ALA A 70 4.27 -14.95 7.99
CA ALA A 70 3.11 -15.78 8.28
C ALA A 70 2.03 -15.58 7.24
N MET A 71 1.73 -14.33 6.86
CA MET A 71 0.78 -14.02 5.79
C MET A 71 1.20 -14.67 4.46
N ALA A 72 2.49 -14.59 4.10
CA ALA A 72 3.01 -15.24 2.90
C ALA A 72 2.87 -16.78 2.96
N LEU A 73 3.26 -17.40 4.08
CA LEU A 73 3.15 -18.86 4.26
C LEU A 73 1.70 -19.36 4.17
N ILE A 74 0.77 -18.68 4.83
CA ILE A 74 -0.66 -19.02 4.80
C ILE A 74 -1.23 -18.76 3.39
N GLY A 75 -0.89 -17.60 2.81
CA GLY A 75 -1.39 -17.17 1.51
C GLY A 75 -0.96 -18.09 0.37
N GLU A 76 0.28 -18.59 0.40
CA GLU A 76 0.75 -19.59 -0.57
C GLU A 76 0.05 -20.94 -0.34
N ARG A 77 -0.05 -21.38 0.92
CA ARG A 77 -0.68 -22.68 1.25
C ARG A 77 -2.15 -22.74 0.83
N TRP A 78 -2.89 -21.63 0.92
CA TRP A 78 -4.33 -21.58 0.66
C TRP A 78 -4.67 -21.01 -0.73
N GLY A 79 -3.67 -20.76 -1.58
CA GLY A 79 -3.85 -20.27 -2.94
C GLY A 79 -4.24 -18.79 -3.06
N VAL A 80 -4.27 -18.05 -1.95
CA VAL A 80 -4.62 -16.62 -1.92
C VAL A 80 -3.54 -15.77 -2.59
N PHE A 81 -2.26 -16.10 -2.40
CA PHE A 81 -1.15 -15.35 -2.99
C PHE A 81 -1.13 -15.40 -4.51
N PRO A 82 -1.26 -16.58 -5.15
CA PRO A 82 -1.45 -16.65 -6.60
C PRO A 82 -2.61 -15.79 -7.10
N ARG A 83 -3.76 -15.84 -6.43
CA ARG A 83 -4.93 -15.00 -6.79
C ARG A 83 -4.66 -13.50 -6.63
N LEU A 84 -3.92 -13.13 -5.60
CA LEU A 84 -3.53 -11.74 -5.33
C LEU A 84 -2.50 -11.23 -6.34
N LYS A 85 -1.53 -12.04 -6.76
CA LYS A 85 -0.61 -11.72 -7.86
C LYS A 85 -1.38 -11.45 -9.15
N GLN A 86 -2.37 -12.29 -9.46
CA GLN A 86 -3.26 -12.08 -10.60
C GLN A 86 -4.03 -10.75 -10.47
N TRP A 87 -4.63 -10.47 -9.31
CA TRP A 87 -5.32 -9.20 -9.03
C TRP A 87 -4.46 -7.97 -9.32
N VAL A 88 -3.21 -8.00 -8.86
CA VAL A 88 -2.25 -6.91 -9.09
C VAL A 88 -1.91 -6.80 -10.58
N SER A 89 -1.70 -7.92 -11.28
CA SER A 89 -1.41 -7.93 -12.72
C SER A 89 -2.57 -7.44 -13.59
N GLU A 90 -3.82 -7.59 -13.11
CA GLU A 90 -5.04 -7.04 -13.73
C GLU A 90 -5.13 -5.51 -13.57
N GLY A 91 -4.19 -4.88 -12.85
CA GLY A 91 -4.20 -3.44 -12.57
C GLY A 91 -5.28 -3.01 -11.59
N ARG A 92 -5.82 -3.96 -10.81
CA ARG A 92 -6.94 -3.69 -9.89
C ARG A 92 -6.44 -3.01 -8.61
N PRO A 93 -7.27 -2.13 -8.00
CA PRO A 93 -6.89 -1.40 -6.81
C PRO A 93 -6.43 -2.29 -5.66
N VAL A 94 -5.26 -2.00 -5.12
CA VAL A 94 -4.73 -2.66 -3.93
C VAL A 94 -3.98 -1.67 -3.06
N TRP A 95 -4.12 -1.79 -1.74
CA TRP A 95 -3.39 -0.99 -0.78
C TRP A 95 -2.71 -1.85 0.27
N GLY A 96 -1.39 -1.78 0.35
CA GLY A 96 -0.62 -2.45 1.40
C GLY A 96 -0.20 -1.48 2.50
N THR A 97 -0.53 -1.81 3.76
CA THR A 97 -0.05 -1.09 4.94
C THR A 97 0.95 -1.92 5.73
N CYS A 98 2.07 -1.31 6.16
CA CYS A 98 3.15 -1.96 6.91
C CYS A 98 3.56 -3.32 6.30
N ALA A 99 3.13 -4.44 6.89
CA ALA A 99 3.37 -5.78 6.35
C ALA A 99 2.81 -5.99 4.94
N GLY A 100 1.62 -5.47 4.65
CA GLY A 100 1.04 -5.52 3.30
C GLY A 100 1.87 -4.76 2.27
N MET A 101 2.51 -3.66 2.65
CA MET A 101 3.44 -2.94 1.77
C MET A 101 4.67 -3.80 1.44
N ILE A 102 5.19 -4.54 2.43
CA ILE A 102 6.27 -5.51 2.19
C ILE A 102 5.80 -6.55 1.18
N LEU A 103 4.59 -7.10 1.31
CA LEU A 103 4.07 -8.10 0.38
C LEU A 103 4.00 -7.59 -1.07
N LEU A 104 3.65 -6.32 -1.28
CA LEU A 104 3.54 -5.72 -2.61
C LEU A 104 4.88 -5.26 -3.21
N SER A 105 5.99 -5.33 -2.45
CA SER A 105 7.33 -5.03 -2.99
C SER A 105 7.84 -6.11 -3.92
N ASP A 106 8.75 -5.74 -4.81
CA ASP A 106 9.38 -6.65 -5.77
C ASP A 106 10.66 -7.24 -5.17
N HIS A 107 11.31 -6.47 -4.28
CA HIS A 107 12.47 -6.90 -3.53
C HIS A 107 12.33 -6.49 -2.06
N ALA A 108 12.75 -7.37 -1.15
CA ALA A 108 12.75 -7.09 0.27
C ALA A 108 14.05 -7.57 0.93
N LEU A 109 14.70 -6.69 1.69
CA LEU A 109 15.81 -7.03 2.58
C LEU A 109 15.29 -7.53 3.93
N MET A 110 16.20 -8.02 4.77
CA MET A 110 15.88 -8.45 6.14
C MET A 110 14.83 -9.58 6.17
N GLN A 111 14.89 -10.47 5.17
CA GLN A 111 14.07 -11.67 5.11
C GLN A 111 14.62 -12.75 6.06
N LYS A 112 13.75 -13.68 6.48
CA LYS A 112 14.19 -14.88 7.19
C LYS A 112 14.96 -15.79 6.22
N LYS A 113 15.79 -16.69 6.75
CA LYS A 113 16.50 -17.71 5.95
C LYS A 113 15.49 -18.50 5.11
N GLY A 114 15.74 -18.59 3.80
CA GLY A 114 14.81 -19.16 2.82
C GLY A 114 13.96 -18.14 2.06
N GLY A 115 14.12 -16.84 2.37
CA GLY A 115 13.38 -15.77 1.70
C GLY A 115 11.94 -15.63 2.19
N GLN A 116 11.18 -14.76 1.54
CA GLN A 116 9.75 -14.60 1.73
C GLN A 116 9.10 -14.44 0.36
N SER A 117 8.00 -15.17 0.09
CA SER A 117 7.18 -14.89 -1.07
C SER A 117 6.66 -13.46 -1.04
N LEU A 118 6.80 -12.76 -2.16
CA LEU A 118 6.24 -11.45 -2.39
C LEU A 118 5.17 -11.56 -3.48
N VAL A 119 4.19 -10.66 -3.42
CA VAL A 119 3.18 -10.45 -4.46
C VAL A 119 3.76 -9.60 -5.59
N GLY A 120 4.54 -8.57 -5.24
CA GLY A 120 5.09 -7.62 -6.20
C GLY A 120 4.05 -6.63 -6.72
N GLY A 121 4.50 -5.75 -7.63
CA GLY A 121 3.65 -4.79 -8.33
C GLY A 121 3.96 -3.33 -8.04
N LEU A 122 4.51 -3.00 -6.87
CA LEU A 122 4.88 -1.62 -6.52
C LEU A 122 6.12 -1.11 -7.26
N ASN A 123 6.95 -1.98 -7.83
CA ASN A 123 8.26 -1.68 -8.40
C ASN A 123 9.23 -1.04 -7.39
N VAL A 124 9.40 -1.69 -6.22
CA VAL A 124 10.24 -1.17 -5.12
C VAL A 124 11.11 -2.22 -4.45
N GLU A 125 12.25 -1.76 -3.89
CA GLU A 125 13.03 -2.48 -2.89
C GLU A 125 12.73 -1.94 -1.48
N ILE A 126 12.35 -2.82 -0.56
CA ILE A 126 11.99 -2.48 0.82
C ILE A 126 12.97 -3.07 1.83
N CYS A 127 13.31 -2.31 2.87
CA CYS A 127 13.95 -2.83 4.07
C CYS A 127 12.88 -3.11 5.15
N ARG A 128 12.76 -4.38 5.59
CA ARG A 128 11.84 -4.74 6.67
C ARG A 128 12.37 -4.27 8.03
N ASN A 129 11.46 -3.84 8.91
CA ASN A 129 11.79 -3.36 10.26
C ASN A 129 12.89 -2.29 10.27
N TYR A 130 12.88 -1.39 9.28
CA TYR A 130 13.93 -0.38 9.08
C TYR A 130 14.15 0.45 10.35
N PHE A 131 13.06 0.82 11.03
CA PHE A 131 13.08 1.68 12.21
C PHE A 131 13.33 0.94 13.53
N GLY A 132 13.46 -0.39 13.50
CA GLY A 132 13.79 -1.21 14.67
C GLY A 132 12.63 -2.03 15.23
N ALA A 133 12.79 -2.42 16.50
CA ALA A 133 11.91 -3.36 17.19
C ALA A 133 10.58 -2.73 17.61
N GLN A 134 9.68 -3.54 18.18
CA GLN A 134 8.37 -3.08 18.67
C GLN A 134 8.50 -1.95 19.70
N THR A 135 9.51 -2.00 20.56
CA THR A 135 9.79 -0.97 21.58
C THR A 135 10.27 0.36 20.99
N SER A 136 10.57 0.39 19.70
CA SER A 136 11.00 1.58 18.95
C SER A 136 9.86 2.17 18.12
N SER A 137 8.60 1.87 18.45
CA SER A 137 7.45 2.49 17.78
C SER A 137 7.38 3.98 18.07
N PHE A 138 6.99 4.78 17.08
CA PHE A 138 6.88 6.23 17.22
C PHE A 138 5.76 6.77 16.34
N GLU A 139 5.39 8.02 16.59
CA GLU A 139 4.46 8.78 15.76
C GLU A 139 5.21 9.98 15.17
N VAL A 140 4.99 10.27 13.88
CA VAL A 140 5.58 11.46 13.25
C VAL A 140 4.54 12.14 12.35
N PRO A 141 4.44 13.48 12.39
CA PRO A 141 3.61 14.22 11.45
C PRO A 141 4.13 14.07 10.01
N LEU A 142 3.24 13.70 9.09
CA LEU A 142 3.52 13.63 7.65
C LEU A 142 2.80 14.73 6.89
N ASP A 143 3.50 15.32 5.93
CA ASP A 143 2.86 16.11 4.87
C ASP A 143 2.18 15.15 3.87
N THR A 144 0.88 15.32 3.67
CA THR A 144 0.08 14.52 2.74
C THR A 144 -0.52 15.34 1.60
N SER A 145 0.04 16.52 1.31
CA SER A 145 -0.37 17.37 0.19
C SER A 145 -0.37 16.62 -1.16
N ALA A 146 0.52 15.63 -1.31
CA ALA A 146 0.57 14.76 -2.49
C ALA A 146 -0.73 13.97 -2.75
N LEU A 147 -1.57 13.75 -1.72
CA LEU A 147 -2.87 13.08 -1.88
C LEU A 147 -3.89 13.96 -2.61
N GLU A 148 -3.74 15.29 -2.54
CA GLU A 148 -4.62 16.26 -3.18
C GLU A 148 -4.29 16.44 -4.67
N THR A 149 -3.02 16.29 -5.05
CA THR A 149 -2.51 16.58 -6.40
C THR A 149 -2.63 15.44 -7.40
N GLY A 150 -3.01 14.23 -6.96
CA GLY A 150 -3.31 13.13 -7.89
C GLY A 150 -4.61 13.39 -8.64
N SER A 151 -4.53 13.79 -9.92
CA SER A 151 -5.66 13.86 -10.86
C SER A 151 -6.55 12.59 -10.73
N VAL A 152 -7.89 12.63 -10.77
CA VAL A 152 -8.79 13.39 -11.64
C VAL A 152 -10.17 13.58 -10.99
N GLY A 153 -10.77 14.77 -11.11
CA GLY A 153 -12.22 14.97 -10.94
C GLY A 153 -12.57 16.09 -9.97
N LYS A 154 -12.85 17.28 -10.53
CA LYS A 154 -13.28 18.54 -9.90
C LYS A 154 -12.50 18.99 -8.65
N LYS A 155 -11.99 20.22 -8.74
CA LYS A 155 -11.73 21.09 -7.59
C LYS A 155 -13.06 21.46 -6.91
N ASP A 156 -13.84 20.47 -6.48
CA ASP A 156 -14.88 20.72 -5.52
C ASP A 156 -14.18 20.79 -4.17
N GLU A 157 -14.53 21.82 -3.41
CA GLU A 157 -13.86 22.34 -2.21
C GLU A 157 -13.76 21.29 -1.08
N VAL A 158 -12.92 20.27 -1.23
CA VAL A 158 -12.44 19.49 -0.11
C VAL A 158 -11.38 20.35 0.56
N SER A 159 -11.80 21.08 1.60
CA SER A 159 -10.96 21.88 2.49
C SER A 159 -9.60 21.21 2.68
N ALA A 160 -8.56 21.74 2.02
CA ALA A 160 -7.20 21.23 2.11
C ALA A 160 -6.83 21.11 3.59
N ASN A 161 -6.75 19.87 4.08
CA ASN A 161 -6.47 19.63 5.48
C ASN A 161 -4.97 19.88 5.68
N LYS A 162 -4.64 21.15 5.96
CA LYS A 162 -3.27 21.61 6.20
C LYS A 162 -2.63 21.00 7.44
N ASN A 163 -3.40 20.27 8.28
CA ASN A 163 -2.83 19.62 9.44
C ASN A 163 -2.00 18.41 9.00
N PRO A 164 -0.75 18.31 9.48
CA PRO A 164 0.08 17.14 9.27
C PRO A 164 -0.64 15.88 9.73
N TYR A 165 -0.48 14.81 8.97
CA TYR A 165 -1.07 13.51 9.27
C TYR A 165 -0.27 12.81 10.38
N PRO A 166 -0.89 12.42 11.51
CA PRO A 166 -0.21 11.74 12.62
C PRO A 166 0.07 10.27 12.27
N ALA A 167 1.19 9.99 11.60
CA ALA A 167 1.51 8.63 11.15
C ALA A 167 2.16 7.79 12.24
N VAL A 168 1.58 6.61 12.49
CA VAL A 168 2.03 5.66 13.52
C VAL A 168 2.93 4.59 12.91
N PHE A 169 4.19 4.51 13.34
CA PHE A 169 5.19 3.56 12.86
C PHE A 169 5.44 2.48 13.90
N ILE A 170 5.11 1.23 13.56
CA ILE A 170 5.29 0.06 14.42
C ILE A 170 6.02 -1.02 13.65
N ARG A 171 7.28 -1.30 14.02
CA ARG A 171 8.19 -2.19 13.27
C ARG A 171 8.14 -1.93 11.75
N ALA A 172 8.03 -0.65 11.39
CA ALA A 172 7.68 -0.27 10.04
C ALA A 172 8.79 -0.63 9.04
N PRO A 173 8.43 -1.02 7.81
CA PRO A 173 9.39 -1.09 6.71
C PRO A 173 9.78 0.32 6.23
N ALA A 174 10.77 0.40 5.35
CA ALA A 174 11.04 1.60 4.59
C ALA A 174 11.43 1.26 3.15
N VAL A 175 11.06 2.11 2.19
CA VAL A 175 11.42 1.93 0.78
C VAL A 175 12.83 2.50 0.56
N LEU A 176 13.73 1.63 0.10
CA LEU A 176 15.12 1.98 -0.22
C LEU A 176 15.26 2.44 -1.67
N GLU A 177 14.47 1.85 -2.56
CA GLU A 177 14.46 2.17 -3.98
C GLU A 177 13.04 2.13 -4.55
N ALA A 178 12.73 3.16 -5.33
CA ALA A 178 11.53 3.25 -6.14
C ALA A 178 11.92 3.23 -7.62
N GLY A 179 11.37 2.27 -8.38
CA GLY A 179 11.61 2.14 -9.80
C GLY A 179 10.77 3.11 -10.65
N PRO A 180 10.86 3.01 -11.99
CA PRO A 180 10.07 3.83 -12.89
C PRO A 180 8.55 3.68 -12.67
N GLY A 181 7.82 4.78 -12.83
CA GLY A 181 6.36 4.84 -12.68
C GLY A 181 5.86 4.80 -11.24
N VAL A 182 6.74 4.94 -10.25
CA VAL A 182 6.39 5.03 -8.83
C VAL A 182 6.36 6.49 -8.39
N ASP A 183 5.21 6.93 -7.92
CA ASP A 183 5.00 8.23 -7.31
C ASP A 183 5.34 8.14 -5.81
N VAL A 184 6.29 8.97 -5.36
CA VAL A 184 6.62 9.10 -3.94
C VAL A 184 5.66 10.08 -3.28
N LEU A 185 4.85 9.58 -2.34
CA LEU A 185 3.82 10.38 -1.67
C LEU A 185 4.35 11.03 -0.38
N CYS A 186 5.10 10.29 0.44
CA CYS A 186 5.65 10.79 1.70
C CYS A 186 7.07 10.28 1.96
N LYS A 187 7.86 11.11 2.64
CA LYS A 187 9.18 10.77 3.18
C LYS A 187 9.30 11.21 4.63
N VAL A 188 10.19 10.58 5.38
CA VAL A 188 10.61 11.00 6.73
C VAL A 188 12.12 11.05 6.82
N ARG A 189 12.67 11.83 7.74
CA ARG A 189 14.10 11.81 8.05
C ARG A 189 14.36 10.79 9.14
N SER A 190 15.08 9.73 8.81
CA SER A 190 15.45 8.70 9.78
C SER A 190 16.67 7.93 9.30
N ARG A 191 17.44 7.44 10.27
CA ARG A 191 18.49 6.45 10.01
C ARG A 191 17.93 5.03 10.17
N PRO A 192 18.55 4.02 9.52
CA PRO A 192 18.20 2.64 9.77
C PRO A 192 18.61 2.22 11.18
N CYS A 193 17.88 1.28 11.78
CA CYS A 193 18.33 0.62 13.00
C CYS A 193 19.60 -0.21 12.76
N ASN A 194 20.31 -0.57 13.83
CA ASN A 194 21.58 -1.33 13.75
C ASN A 194 21.47 -2.61 12.93
N GLN A 195 20.35 -3.33 13.04
CA GLN A 195 20.15 -4.57 12.28
C GLN A 195 20.01 -4.30 10.78
N ALA A 196 19.25 -3.27 10.41
CA ALA A 196 19.10 -2.83 9.02
C ALA A 196 20.44 -2.32 8.46
N ILE A 197 21.21 -1.56 9.25
CA ILE A 197 22.56 -1.09 8.87
C ILE A 197 23.45 -2.28 8.47
N THR A 198 23.50 -3.33 9.29
CA THR A 198 24.35 -4.51 9.01
C THR A 198 23.99 -5.15 7.67
N VAL A 199 22.71 -5.36 7.40
CA VAL A 199 22.26 -5.99 6.15
C VAL A 199 22.46 -5.08 4.94
N MET A 200 22.15 -3.80 5.07
CA MET A 200 22.33 -2.83 3.99
C MET A 200 23.82 -2.61 3.66
N LYS A 201 24.72 -2.66 4.65
CA LYS A 201 26.18 -2.63 4.42
C LYS A 201 26.68 -3.89 3.72
N ALA A 202 26.20 -5.06 4.11
CA ALA A 202 26.55 -6.31 3.42
C ALA A 202 26.12 -6.27 1.95
N GLN A 203 24.90 -5.81 1.67
CA GLN A 203 24.42 -5.62 0.30
C GLN A 203 25.28 -4.61 -0.47
N LEU A 204 25.67 -3.48 0.15
CA LEU A 204 26.56 -2.52 -0.51
C LEU A 204 27.91 -3.15 -0.88
N GLN A 205 28.49 -3.96 0.01
CA GLN A 205 29.75 -4.67 -0.25
C GLN A 205 29.61 -5.69 -1.37
N GLU A 206 28.51 -6.44 -1.42
CA GLU A 206 28.20 -7.35 -2.53
C GLU A 206 28.06 -6.59 -3.84
N GLU A 207 27.41 -5.42 -3.82
CA GLU A 207 27.24 -4.58 -5.00
C GLU A 207 28.58 -3.99 -5.50
N GLU A 208 29.50 -3.67 -4.60
CA GLU A 208 30.85 -3.18 -4.88
C GLU A 208 31.81 -4.27 -5.37
N ALA A 209 31.65 -5.51 -4.90
CA ALA A 209 32.49 -6.64 -5.29
C ALA A 209 32.19 -7.15 -6.73
N ASP A 210 31.01 -6.84 -7.27
CA ASP A 210 30.67 -7.17 -8.65
C ASP A 210 31.36 -6.20 -9.62
N HIS A 211 32.26 -6.73 -10.44
CA HIS A 211 33.04 -5.95 -11.41
C HIS A 211 32.24 -5.48 -12.63
N ARG A 212 30.95 -5.85 -12.75
CA ARG A 212 30.07 -5.28 -13.77
C ARG A 212 29.75 -3.83 -13.40
N ASP A 213 30.27 -2.91 -14.18
CA ASP A 213 30.05 -1.47 -13.97
C ASP A 213 28.99 -0.97 -14.96
N ASP A 214 27.72 -1.02 -14.54
CA ASP A 214 26.61 -0.38 -15.22
C ASP A 214 26.02 0.77 -14.39
N ASP A 215 25.34 1.70 -15.08
CA ASP A 215 24.77 2.90 -14.47
C ASP A 215 23.75 2.58 -13.36
N THR A 216 23.04 1.46 -13.46
CA THR A 216 22.03 1.03 -12.49
C THR A 216 22.71 0.65 -11.17
N ARG A 217 23.77 -0.15 -11.24
CA ARG A 217 24.57 -0.55 -10.06
C ARG A 217 25.28 0.64 -9.44
N ARG A 218 25.82 1.55 -10.25
CA ARG A 218 26.41 2.81 -9.76
C ARG A 218 25.38 3.66 -9.01
N ALA A 219 24.16 3.78 -9.53
CA ALA A 219 23.08 4.50 -8.88
C ALA A 219 22.65 3.82 -7.57
N LYS A 220 22.56 2.48 -7.54
CA LYS A 220 22.23 1.71 -6.34
C LYS A 220 23.27 1.88 -5.24
N ARG A 221 24.56 1.73 -5.56
CA ARG A 221 25.68 1.97 -4.62
C ARG A 221 25.62 3.37 -4.01
N ARG A 222 25.42 4.41 -4.84
CA ARG A 222 25.29 5.80 -4.37
C ARG A 222 24.12 5.99 -3.41
N ARG A 223 22.98 5.37 -3.68
CA ARG A 223 21.79 5.45 -2.81
C ARG A 223 21.99 4.73 -1.48
N LEU A 224 22.51 3.49 -1.51
CA LEU A 224 22.83 2.73 -0.29
C LEU A 224 23.86 3.47 0.57
N ALA A 225 24.92 4.01 -0.05
CA ALA A 225 25.95 4.78 0.65
C ALA A 225 25.39 6.06 1.31
N ALA A 226 24.38 6.71 0.72
CA ALA A 226 23.77 7.91 1.28
C ALA A 226 23.13 7.69 2.66
N PHE A 227 22.74 6.45 3.01
CA PHE A 227 22.25 6.12 4.34
C PHE A 227 23.34 6.08 5.43
N PHE A 228 24.61 6.05 5.04
CA PHE A 228 25.76 5.88 5.93
C PHE A 228 26.72 7.08 5.96
N VAL A 229 26.42 8.15 5.22
CA VAL A 229 27.24 9.36 5.25
C VAL A 229 27.14 9.96 6.65
N GLU A 230 28.27 10.00 7.35
CA GLU A 230 28.37 10.72 8.62
C GLU A 230 28.39 12.23 8.35
N PRO A 231 27.72 13.04 9.19
CA PRO A 231 27.75 14.47 9.05
C PRO A 231 29.19 14.98 9.19
N ASN A 232 29.56 15.93 8.34
CA ASN A 232 30.88 16.51 8.36
C ASN A 232 31.05 17.29 9.69
N PRO A 233 32.04 16.96 10.54
CA PRO A 233 32.21 17.64 11.83
C PRO A 233 32.52 19.15 11.68
N SER A 234 32.88 19.63 10.50
CA SER A 234 33.18 21.05 10.26
C SER A 234 31.95 21.96 10.10
N THR A 235 30.75 21.43 9.82
CA THR A 235 29.52 22.24 9.72
C THR A 235 28.81 22.46 11.06
N ALA A 236 29.18 21.71 12.09
CA ALA A 236 28.65 21.87 13.46
C ALA A 236 29.32 23.03 14.24
N ALA A 237 30.38 23.63 13.70
CA ALA A 237 31.19 24.64 14.37
C ALA A 237 31.04 26.05 13.78
N VAL A 238 29.81 26.52 13.52
CA VAL A 238 29.52 27.96 13.38
C VAL A 238 28.17 28.28 14.02
N SER A 239 28.11 28.33 15.35
CA SER A 239 27.20 29.25 16.05
C SER A 239 27.81 29.60 17.39
N GLY A 240 28.22 30.86 17.50
CA GLY A 240 28.85 31.45 18.68
C GLY A 240 27.86 31.61 19.83
N GLU A 241 28.39 31.32 21.02
CA GLU A 241 28.11 31.85 22.35
C GLU A 241 26.82 32.69 22.56
N GLY A 242 25.94 32.16 23.40
CA GLY A 242 24.84 32.88 24.04
C GLY A 242 24.01 31.94 24.93
N GLY A 243 24.34 31.88 26.22
CA GLY A 243 23.80 30.91 27.17
C GLY A 243 22.29 31.01 27.45
N GLY A 244 21.67 29.85 27.68
CA GLY A 244 20.32 29.70 28.21
C GLY A 244 19.92 28.23 28.25
N ALA A 245 19.78 27.67 29.46
CA ALA A 245 19.42 26.27 29.68
C ALA A 245 18.03 25.94 29.10
N GLY A 246 17.99 25.01 28.15
CA GLY A 246 16.77 24.49 27.54
C GLY A 246 17.00 23.04 27.07
N SER A 247 16.04 22.17 27.37
CA SER A 247 16.02 20.72 27.15
C SER A 247 16.65 20.26 25.83
N GLY A 248 17.63 19.37 25.93
CA GLY A 248 18.36 18.77 24.81
C GLY A 248 17.51 17.87 23.94
N ALA A 249 17.11 18.38 22.78
CA ALA A 249 16.84 17.66 21.55
C ALA A 249 17.24 18.58 20.39
N SER A 250 17.55 18.01 19.22
CA SER A 250 17.69 18.71 17.92
C SER A 250 19.06 19.19 17.42
N THR A 251 20.03 18.28 17.29
CA THR A 251 21.07 18.40 16.24
C THR A 251 21.09 17.21 15.27
N GLY A 252 20.87 15.98 15.75
CA GLY A 252 20.93 14.77 14.91
C GLY A 252 19.76 14.54 13.92
N GLU A 253 18.58 15.14 14.15
CA GLU A 253 17.39 14.90 13.30
C GLU A 253 17.45 15.64 11.95
N LYS A 254 18.12 16.80 11.90
CA LYS A 254 18.28 17.58 10.65
C LYS A 254 19.29 16.96 9.68
N GLU A 255 20.12 16.04 10.16
CA GLU A 255 21.20 15.39 9.39
C GLU A 255 20.87 13.95 8.99
N ALA A 256 19.70 13.41 9.34
CA ALA A 256 19.27 12.10 8.90
C ALA A 256 18.84 12.13 7.42
N PRO A 257 19.13 11.06 6.65
CA PRO A 257 18.69 10.94 5.27
C PRO A 257 17.16 10.87 5.19
N GLU A 258 16.60 11.33 4.09
CA GLU A 258 15.19 11.12 3.80
C GLU A 258 14.97 9.67 3.33
N VAL A 259 13.95 9.03 3.88
CA VAL A 259 13.53 7.69 3.50
C VAL A 259 12.04 7.68 3.15
N ILE A 260 11.69 6.91 2.13
CA ILE A 260 10.34 6.86 1.57
C ILE A 260 9.46 5.97 2.45
N VAL A 261 8.27 6.48 2.81
CA VAL A 261 7.31 5.82 3.71
C VAL A 261 5.91 5.70 3.13
N ALA A 262 5.61 6.38 2.02
CA ALA A 262 4.40 6.15 1.25
C ALA A 262 4.65 6.35 -0.25
N ILE A 263 4.06 5.47 -1.05
CA ILE A 263 4.18 5.48 -2.52
C ILE A 263 2.87 5.07 -3.19
N ARG A 264 2.77 5.38 -4.48
CA ARG A 264 1.75 4.87 -5.38
C ARG A 264 2.37 4.44 -6.72
N LYS A 265 1.83 3.39 -7.32
CA LYS A 265 2.09 3.01 -8.71
C LYS A 265 0.77 2.60 -9.36
N GLY A 266 0.22 3.47 -10.19
CA GLY A 266 -1.12 3.27 -10.79
C GLY A 266 -2.19 3.09 -9.71
N ASN A 267 -2.83 1.93 -9.65
CA ASN A 267 -3.88 1.61 -8.65
C ASN A 267 -3.34 0.91 -7.39
N ILE A 268 -2.01 0.82 -7.25
CA ILE A 268 -1.34 0.14 -6.14
C ILE A 268 -0.80 1.22 -5.19
N VAL A 269 -1.21 1.17 -3.93
CA VAL A 269 -0.74 2.09 -2.87
C VAL A 269 0.07 1.30 -1.84
N GLY A 270 1.14 1.89 -1.34
CA GLY A 270 1.95 1.32 -0.26
C GLY A 270 2.24 2.35 0.82
N THR A 271 1.94 2.03 2.09
CA THR A 271 2.27 2.88 3.24
C THR A 271 3.01 2.08 4.31
N ALA A 272 4.11 2.61 4.82
CA ALA A 272 4.93 1.95 5.84
C ALA A 272 4.33 2.01 7.25
N PHE A 273 3.47 2.99 7.49
CA PHE A 273 2.79 3.23 8.77
C PHE A 273 1.41 2.55 8.83
N HIS A 274 0.78 2.66 10.00
CA HIS A 274 -0.52 2.08 10.34
C HIS A 274 -1.62 3.16 10.34
N PRO A 275 -2.20 3.48 9.18
CA PRO A 275 -3.23 4.51 9.07
C PRO A 275 -4.52 4.15 9.82
N GLU A 276 -4.74 2.87 10.11
CA GLU A 276 -5.89 2.38 10.87
C GLU A 276 -5.83 2.70 12.38
N LEU A 277 -4.68 3.15 12.88
CA LEU A 277 -4.46 3.46 14.30
C LEU A 277 -4.62 4.95 14.63
N THR A 278 -5.12 5.75 13.68
CA THR A 278 -5.42 7.17 13.86
C THR A 278 -6.89 7.46 13.58
N ASN A 279 -7.37 8.60 14.11
CA ASN A 279 -8.71 9.12 13.82
C ASN A 279 -8.78 9.85 12.46
N ASP A 280 -7.66 10.01 11.76
CA ASP A 280 -7.58 10.65 10.45
C ASP A 280 -7.70 9.62 9.32
N SER A 281 -8.83 9.66 8.60
CA SER A 281 -9.19 8.72 7.54
C SER A 281 -8.69 9.10 6.14
N ARG A 282 -7.87 10.15 5.98
CA ARG A 282 -7.51 10.68 4.65
C ARG A 282 -6.87 9.64 3.72
N TRP A 283 -6.11 8.69 4.25
CA TRP A 283 -5.52 7.59 3.47
C TRP A 283 -6.56 6.55 3.03
N HIS A 284 -7.53 6.24 3.89
CA HIS A 284 -8.65 5.38 3.54
C HIS A 284 -9.55 6.05 2.50
N GLU A 285 -9.84 7.34 2.66
CA GLU A 285 -10.58 8.13 1.68
C GLU A 285 -9.86 8.18 0.33
N TYR A 286 -8.54 8.39 0.36
CA TYR A 286 -7.69 8.34 -0.83
C TYR A 286 -7.81 7.00 -1.55
N PHE A 287 -7.74 5.89 -0.83
CA PHE A 287 -7.88 4.57 -1.43
C PHE A 287 -9.31 4.31 -1.96
N VAL A 288 -10.35 4.69 -1.22
CA VAL A 288 -11.74 4.59 -1.69
C VAL A 288 -11.94 5.39 -2.98
N ARG A 289 -11.31 6.57 -3.12
CA ARG A 289 -11.33 7.34 -4.37
C ARG A 289 -10.66 6.59 -5.52
N ILE A 290 -9.47 6.01 -5.31
CA ILE A 290 -8.80 5.17 -6.33
C ILE A 290 -9.71 4.00 -6.76
N VAL A 291 -10.40 3.35 -5.82
CA VAL A 291 -11.33 2.24 -6.13
C VAL A 291 -12.50 2.74 -6.97
N LYS A 292 -13.14 3.84 -6.59
CA LYS A 292 -14.25 4.44 -7.34
C LYS A 292 -13.82 4.84 -8.75
N GLU A 293 -12.66 5.46 -8.90
CA GLU A 293 -12.10 5.84 -10.21
C GLU A 293 -11.85 4.62 -11.09
N ALA A 294 -11.27 3.54 -10.55
CA ALA A 294 -11.04 2.30 -11.29
C ALA A 294 -12.35 1.64 -11.74
N VAL A 295 -13.39 1.64 -10.89
CA VAL A 295 -14.73 1.12 -11.24
C VAL A 295 -15.36 1.97 -12.35
N SER A 296 -15.28 3.30 -12.25
CA SER A 296 -15.81 4.21 -13.26
C SER A 296 -15.09 4.06 -14.61
N ALA A 297 -13.77 3.89 -14.59
CA ALA A 297 -12.97 3.65 -15.80
C ALA A 297 -13.30 2.31 -16.46
N GLY A 298 -13.54 1.25 -15.66
CA GLY A 298 -13.97 -0.06 -16.17
C GLY A 298 -15.41 -0.08 -16.69
N ALA A 299 -16.31 0.71 -16.09
CA ALA A 299 -17.71 0.80 -16.50
C ALA A 299 -17.95 1.47 -17.86
N GLY A 300 -16.97 2.22 -18.37
CA GLY A 300 -16.99 2.84 -19.70
C GLY A 300 -16.60 1.90 -20.86
N GLY A 301 -16.16 0.67 -20.57
CA GLY A 301 -15.56 -0.23 -21.56
C GLY A 301 -16.45 -1.34 -22.12
N VAL A 302 -17.57 -1.72 -21.50
CA VAL A 302 -18.43 -2.81 -22.01
C VAL A 302 -19.88 -2.61 -21.57
N ARG A 303 -20.74 -2.16 -22.49
CA ARG A 303 -22.17 -2.50 -22.54
C ARG A 303 -22.62 -2.49 -24.01
N ASP A 304 -22.36 -3.59 -24.69
CA ASP A 304 -23.15 -4.07 -25.82
C ASP A 304 -22.85 -5.57 -25.98
N ALA A 305 -23.68 -6.39 -25.32
CA ALA A 305 -23.97 -7.77 -25.69
C ALA A 305 -25.14 -8.24 -24.80
N GLU A 306 -26.32 -7.80 -25.19
CA GLU A 306 -27.58 -8.31 -24.69
C GLU A 306 -27.79 -9.76 -25.14
N SER A 307 -28.24 -10.59 -24.19
CA SER A 307 -29.14 -11.74 -24.36
C SER A 307 -29.06 -12.55 -25.67
N THR A 308 -28.57 -13.80 -25.56
CA THR A 308 -29.28 -14.90 -26.22
C THR A 308 -29.17 -16.17 -25.41
N THR A 309 -30.34 -16.62 -24.96
CA THR A 309 -30.64 -17.88 -24.33
C THR A 309 -30.40 -19.06 -25.30
N LYS A 310 -29.67 -20.09 -24.85
CA LYS A 310 -30.00 -21.48 -25.21
C LYS A 310 -29.29 -22.51 -24.33
N THR A 311 -30.08 -23.17 -23.49
CA THR A 311 -29.77 -24.47 -22.88
C THR A 311 -29.60 -25.54 -23.97
N PRO A 312 -28.79 -26.58 -23.71
CA PRO A 312 -29.38 -27.92 -23.83
C PRO A 312 -29.09 -28.81 -22.62
N ALA A 313 -30.09 -29.64 -22.33
CA ALA A 313 -30.14 -30.66 -21.30
C ALA A 313 -29.56 -32.00 -21.79
N GLY A 314 -29.17 -32.84 -20.82
CA GLY A 314 -28.93 -34.29 -20.98
C GLY A 314 -27.44 -34.65 -21.16
N ALA A 315 -26.85 -35.62 -20.46
CA ALA A 315 -27.38 -36.69 -19.62
C ALA A 315 -26.30 -37.18 -18.64
N ALA A 316 -26.75 -37.64 -17.48
CA ALA A 316 -25.96 -38.34 -16.48
C ALA A 316 -25.66 -39.79 -16.89
N ALA A 317 -24.52 -40.35 -16.46
CA ALA A 317 -24.42 -41.72 -15.97
C ALA A 317 -23.08 -41.94 -15.25
N ALA A 318 -23.17 -42.63 -14.12
CA ALA A 318 -22.10 -43.00 -13.20
C ALA A 318 -21.28 -44.19 -13.71
N ALA A 319 -20.05 -44.34 -13.19
CA ALA A 319 -19.42 -45.65 -12.95
C ALA A 319 -18.30 -45.51 -11.90
N GLU A 320 -18.54 -46.10 -10.73
CA GLU A 320 -17.51 -46.47 -9.76
C GLU A 320 -16.87 -47.83 -10.15
N ALA A 321 -15.64 -48.03 -9.64
CA ALA A 321 -14.94 -49.28 -9.34
C ALA A 321 -14.50 -50.21 -10.49
N GLU A 322 -13.19 -50.47 -10.59
CA GLU A 322 -12.65 -51.77 -10.14
C GLU A 322 -11.13 -51.74 -9.92
N VAL A 323 -10.72 -52.47 -8.90
CA VAL A 323 -9.35 -52.84 -8.53
C VAL A 323 -8.99 -54.11 -9.28
N ALA A 324 -7.85 -54.17 -9.96
CA ALA A 324 -7.19 -55.45 -10.27
C ALA A 324 -5.68 -55.29 -10.44
N VAL A 325 -5.00 -56.20 -9.75
CA VAL A 325 -3.56 -56.42 -9.64
C VAL A 325 -2.99 -57.02 -10.93
N ALA A 326 -1.81 -56.54 -11.35
CA ALA A 326 -0.72 -57.33 -11.93
C ALA A 326 0.58 -56.52 -11.88
#